data_AF-A0A519RMI7-F1
#
_entry.id   AF-A0A519RMI7-F1
#
_cell.length_a   1.000
_cell.length_b   1.000
_cell.length_c   1.000
_cell.angle_alpha   90.00
_cell.angle_beta   90.00
_cell.angle_gamma   90.00
#
_symmetry.space_group_name_H-M   'P 1'
#
loop_
_entity.id
_entity.type
_entity.pdbx_description
1 polymer ?
#
loop_
_entity_poly.entity_id
_entity_poly.type
_entity_poly.pdbx_seq_one_letter_code
_entity_poly.pdbx_strand_id
1 'polypeptide(L)'
;DATVYETDKNIVVGGKPLAAGKYSFFLIPKKTGTWTAIFNKEPKQWGAFKYDQANDALRVEVKTKPLKATQERLEYKITKTGFSLDWDKVSVPVSIK
;
A
#
# COMPACT_ATOMS: atom_id res chain seq x y z
N ASP A 1 -14.83 -2.89 -4.33
CA ASP A 1 -13.64 -3.20 -5.14
C ASP A 1 -12.36 -3.00 -4.35
N ALA A 2 -11.25 -3.59 -4.78
CA ALA A 2 -9.94 -3.32 -4.23
C ALA A 2 -9.52 -1.86 -4.47
N THR A 3 -8.67 -1.31 -3.59
CA THR A 3 -8.09 0.02 -3.82
C THR A 3 -7.16 -0.04 -5.03
N VAL A 4 -7.31 0.88 -5.98
CA VAL A 4 -6.45 0.97 -7.17
C VAL A 4 -5.36 2.00 -6.94
N TYR A 5 -4.12 1.60 -7.19
CA TYR A 5 -2.97 2.47 -7.28
C TYR A 5 -2.54 2.57 -8.75
N GLU A 6 -2.45 3.79 -9.28
CA GLU A 6 -2.04 4.06 -10.65
C GLU A 6 -0.83 5.00 -10.65
N THR A 7 0.17 4.67 -11.47
CA THR A 7 1.31 5.55 -11.74
C THR A 7 1.64 5.54 -13.22
N ASP A 8 1.92 6.72 -13.77
CA ASP A 8 2.22 6.96 -15.18
C ASP A 8 3.72 6.80 -15.50
N LYS A 9 4.55 6.58 -14.47
CA LYS A 9 6.01 6.47 -14.59
C LYS A 9 6.53 5.29 -13.79
N ASN A 10 7.71 4.82 -14.17
CA ASN A 10 8.45 3.89 -13.34
C ASN A 10 8.89 4.62 -12.06
N ILE A 11 8.58 4.03 -10.92
CA ILE A 11 8.87 4.60 -9.59
C ILE A 11 9.65 3.60 -8.75
N VAL A 12 10.20 4.08 -7.64
CA VAL A 12 10.83 3.24 -6.62
C VAL A 12 10.00 3.30 -5.34
N VAL A 13 9.37 2.19 -4.98
CA VAL A 13 8.59 2.06 -3.75
C VAL A 13 9.39 1.31 -2.71
N GLY A 14 9.62 1.93 -1.54
CA GLY A 14 10.38 1.29 -0.46
C GLY A 14 11.76 0.76 -0.88
N GLY A 15 12.42 1.43 -1.84
CA GLY A 15 13.72 1.01 -2.38
C GLY A 15 13.68 -0.05 -3.47
N LYS A 16 12.49 -0.50 -3.91
CA LYS A 16 12.32 -1.49 -4.98
C LYS A 16 11.61 -0.87 -6.20
N PRO A 17 12.01 -1.21 -7.43
CA PRO A 17 11.39 -0.67 -8.63
C PRO A 17 9.95 -1.18 -8.81
N LEU A 18 9.08 -0.30 -9.30
CA LEU A 18 7.73 -0.62 -9.78
C LEU A 18 7.53 0.08 -11.12
N ALA A 19 7.07 -0.66 -12.13
CA ALA A 19 6.81 -0.10 -13.44
C ALA A 19 5.59 0.83 -13.44
N ALA A 20 5.48 1.70 -14.46
CA ALA A 20 4.25 2.41 -14.74
C ALA A 20 3.09 1.42 -14.95
N GLY A 21 1.91 1.72 -14.40
CA GLY A 21 0.75 0.85 -14.53
C GLY A 21 -0.32 1.05 -13.46
N LYS A 22 -1.32 0.15 -13.52
CA LYS A 22 -2.43 0.05 -12.57
C LYS A 22 -2.26 -1.22 -11.74
N TYR A 23 -2.41 -1.07 -10.43
CA TYR A 23 -2.27 -2.15 -9.47
C TYR A 23 -3.42 -2.11 -8.48
N SER A 24 -3.84 -3.28 -7.98
CA SER A 24 -4.57 -3.33 -6.72
C SER A 24 -3.59 -3.22 -5.55
N PHE A 25 -3.96 -2.43 -4.55
CA PHE A 25 -3.16 -2.19 -3.36
C PHE A 25 -3.69 -2.98 -2.17
N PHE A 26 -2.81 -3.72 -1.51
CA PHE A 26 -3.13 -4.50 -0.31
C PHE A 26 -2.10 -4.28 0.79
N LEU A 27 -2.54 -4.52 2.03
CA LEU A 27 -1.69 -4.56 3.21
C LEU A 27 -1.84 -5.92 3.90
N ILE A 28 -0.72 -6.47 4.37
CA ILE A 28 -0.70 -7.57 5.35
C ILE A 28 -0.21 -6.99 6.67
N PRO A 29 -1.12 -6.74 7.63
CA PRO A 29 -0.75 -6.40 8.99
C PRO A 29 0.09 -7.51 9.62
N LYS A 30 1.12 -7.13 10.37
CA LYS A 30 1.89 -8.05 11.21
C LYS A 30 1.77 -7.60 12.66
N LYS A 31 2.00 -8.55 13.58
CA LYS A 31 2.04 -8.27 15.03
C LYS A 31 3.13 -7.24 15.38
N THR A 32 4.24 -7.30 14.65
CA THR A 32 5.33 -6.32 14.73
C THR A 32 4.98 -5.09 13.90
N GLY A 33 5.43 -3.90 14.32
CA GLY A 33 5.16 -2.61 13.65
C GLY A 33 5.74 -2.43 12.24
N THR A 34 5.98 -3.51 11.51
CA THR A 34 6.37 -3.52 10.10
C THR A 34 5.36 -4.37 9.35
N TRP A 35 4.58 -3.73 8.49
CA TRP A 35 3.56 -4.38 7.66
C TRP A 35 4.11 -4.64 6.26
N THR A 36 3.45 -5.52 5.51
CA THR A 36 3.76 -5.71 4.08
C THR A 36 2.78 -4.90 3.25
N ALA A 37 3.27 -4.00 2.40
CA ALA A 37 2.47 -3.37 1.36
C ALA A 37 2.69 -4.08 0.02
N ILE A 38 1.61 -4.28 -0.72
CA ILE A 38 1.57 -5.11 -1.93
C ILE A 38 0.92 -4.33 -3.07
N PHE A 39 1.59 -4.36 -4.22
CA PHE A 39 1.07 -3.91 -5.51
C PHE A 39 0.87 -5.14 -6.37
N ASN A 40 -0.39 -5.47 -6.65
CA ASN A 40 -0.78 -6.68 -7.38
C ASN A 40 -1.33 -6.31 -8.77
N LYS A 41 -1.01 -7.13 -9.78
CA LYS A 41 -1.26 -6.86 -11.21
C LYS A 41 -2.73 -6.96 -11.63
N GLU A 42 -3.63 -7.33 -10.72
CA GLU A 42 -5.07 -7.42 -10.94
C GLU A 42 -5.81 -6.19 -10.35
N PRO A 43 -5.89 -5.06 -11.09
CA PRO A 43 -6.42 -3.81 -10.54
C PRO A 43 -7.93 -3.83 -10.30
N LYS A 44 -8.67 -4.75 -10.95
CA LYS A 44 -10.13 -4.85 -10.82
C LYS A 44 -10.50 -6.19 -10.20
N GLN A 45 -10.53 -6.22 -8.88
CA GLN A 45 -10.98 -7.39 -8.14
C GLN A 45 -11.85 -7.01 -6.94
N TRP A 46 -12.69 -7.95 -6.53
CA TRP A 46 -13.58 -7.75 -5.39
C TRP A 46 -12.82 -8.01 -4.09
N GLY A 47 -12.25 -6.94 -3.52
CA GLY A 47 -11.47 -7.02 -2.29
C GLY A 47 -10.27 -7.96 -2.43
N ALA A 48 -9.93 -8.65 -1.34
CA ALA A 48 -8.83 -9.63 -1.32
C ALA A 48 -9.31 -11.09 -1.52
N PHE A 49 -10.59 -11.32 -1.85
CA PHE A 49 -11.15 -12.68 -1.95
C PHE A 49 -10.54 -13.49 -3.10
N LYS A 50 -10.11 -12.82 -4.18
CA LYS A 50 -9.43 -13.42 -5.33
C LYS A 50 -7.92 -13.09 -5.34
N TYR A 51 -7.38 -12.68 -4.19
CA TYR A 51 -5.97 -12.36 -4.09
C TYR A 51 -5.11 -13.59 -4.41
N ASP A 52 -4.19 -13.43 -5.35
CA ASP A 52 -3.16 -14.41 -5.70
C ASP A 52 -1.80 -13.75 -5.63
N GLN A 53 -0.94 -14.27 -4.75
CA GLN A 53 0.43 -13.79 -4.56
C GLN A 53 1.28 -13.93 -5.83
N ALA A 54 0.98 -14.87 -6.73
CA ALA A 54 1.67 -14.99 -8.01
C ALA A 54 1.52 -13.74 -8.90
N ASN A 55 0.46 -12.96 -8.66
CA ASN A 55 0.18 -11.71 -9.37
C ASN A 55 0.79 -10.48 -8.68
N ASP A 56 1.55 -10.64 -7.60
CA ASP A 56 2.23 -9.52 -6.95
C ASP A 56 3.33 -8.97 -7.86
N ALA A 57 3.20 -7.71 -8.29
CA ALA A 57 4.29 -6.98 -8.95
C ALA A 57 5.36 -6.56 -7.94
N LEU A 58 4.93 -6.21 -6.72
CA LEU A 58 5.85 -5.75 -5.69
C LEU A 58 5.32 -6.02 -4.28
N ARG A 59 6.21 -6.44 -3.39
CA ARG A 59 6.01 -6.52 -1.94
C ARG A 59 7.10 -5.73 -1.23
N VAL A 60 6.72 -4.81 -0.36
CA VAL A 60 7.65 -3.98 0.42
C VAL A 60 7.30 -4.03 1.89
N GLU A 61 8.32 -4.07 2.74
CA GLU A 61 8.14 -3.93 4.18
C GLU A 61 8.06 -2.45 4.54
N VAL A 62 7.03 -2.09 5.31
CA VAL A 62 6.71 -0.71 5.66
C VAL A 62 6.60 -0.61 7.18
N LYS A 63 7.49 0.18 7.79
CA LYS A 63 7.44 0.46 9.22
C LYS A 63 6.26 1.39 9.51
N THR A 64 5.31 0.91 10.30
CA THR A 64 4.15 1.67 10.73
C THR A 64 4.52 2.71 11.78
N LYS A 65 3.65 3.70 11.94
CA LYS A 65 3.79 4.78 12.93
C LYS A 65 2.49 4.90 13.73
N PRO A 66 2.55 5.16 15.05
CA PRO A 66 1.36 5.46 15.81
C PRO A 66 0.78 6.83 15.40
N LEU A 67 -0.54 6.92 15.34
CA LEU A 67 -1.27 8.17 15.19
C LEU A 67 -1.61 8.75 16.58
N LYS A 68 -1.65 10.08 16.68
CA LYS A 68 -1.99 10.79 17.93
C LYS A 68 -3.49 10.71 18.25
N ALA A 69 -4.32 10.68 17.22
CA ALA A 69 -5.77 10.55 17.31
C ALA A 69 -6.21 9.29 16.56
N THR A 70 -7.27 8.65 17.05
CA THR A 70 -7.89 7.51 16.37
C THR A 70 -8.52 7.98 15.06
N GLN A 71 -8.30 7.22 14.00
CA GLN A 71 -8.91 7.44 12.70
C GLN A 71 -9.96 6.37 12.39
N GLU A 72 -11.22 6.73 12.59
CA GLU A 72 -12.37 5.82 12.50
C GLU A 72 -12.57 5.26 11.09
N ARG A 73 -12.28 6.09 10.08
CA ARG A 73 -12.38 5.71 8.67
C ARG A 73 -10.99 5.54 8.10
N LEU A 74 -10.81 4.50 7.28
CA LEU A 74 -9.59 4.30 6.53
C LEU A 74 -9.39 5.50 5.59
N GLU A 75 -8.24 6.17 5.74
CA GLU A 75 -7.90 7.40 5.04
C GLU A 75 -6.59 7.22 4.26
N TYR A 76 -6.58 7.62 2.99
CA TYR A 76 -5.36 7.70 2.19
C TYR A 76 -4.89 9.15 2.06
N LYS A 77 -3.63 9.41 2.38
CA LYS A 77 -3.02 10.74 2.25
C LYS A 77 -1.88 10.70 1.24
N ILE A 78 -1.96 11.54 0.22
CA ILE A 78 -0.85 11.74 -0.71
C ILE A 78 0.12 12.78 -0.14
N THR A 79 1.42 12.48 -0.22
CA THR A 79 2.50 13.34 0.27
C THR A 79 3.49 13.62 -0.85
N LYS A 80 4.42 14.57 -0.65
CA LYS A 80 5.48 14.85 -1.63
C LYS A 80 6.41 13.67 -1.91
N THR A 81 6.49 12.70 -1.00
CA THR A 81 7.48 11.60 -1.03
C THR A 81 6.82 10.22 -1.01
N GLY A 82 5.53 10.14 -1.35
CA GLY A 82 4.75 8.90 -1.31
C GLY A 82 3.34 9.10 -0.80
N PHE A 83 2.80 8.13 -0.08
CA PHE A 83 1.47 8.21 0.52
C PHE A 83 1.42 7.51 1.88
N SER A 84 0.37 7.73 2.65
CA SER A 84 0.06 6.91 3.82
C SER A 84 -1.35 6.36 3.77
N LEU A 85 -1.53 5.19 4.39
CA LEU A 85 -2.82 4.69 4.81
C LEU A 85 -2.91 4.85 6.33
N ASP A 86 -3.94 5.55 6.79
CA ASP A 86 -4.20 5.83 8.18
C ASP A 86 -5.52 5.17 8.60
N TRP A 87 -5.49 4.33 9.65
CA TRP A 87 -6.67 3.70 10.20
C TRP A 87 -6.45 3.31 11.67
N ASP A 88 -7.50 3.46 12.49
CA ASP A 88 -7.43 3.33 13.94
C ASP A 88 -6.28 4.19 14.50
N LYS A 89 -5.31 3.61 15.21
CA LYS A 89 -4.16 4.35 15.78
C LYS A 89 -2.88 4.15 14.97
N VAL A 90 -2.99 3.70 13.72
CA VAL A 90 -1.83 3.30 12.90
C VAL A 90 -1.80 4.06 11.58
N SER A 91 -0.61 4.54 11.24
CA SER A 91 -0.26 5.06 9.92
C SER A 91 0.74 4.13 9.24
N VAL A 92 0.53 3.84 7.97
CA VAL A 92 1.37 3.00 7.11
C VAL A 92 1.97 3.87 6.01
N PRO A 93 3.13 4.51 6.24
CA PRO A 93 3.74 5.43 5.28
C PRO A 93 4.54 4.68 4.21
N VAL A 94 4.05 4.70 2.96
CA VAL A 94 4.70 4.10 1.81
C VAL A 94 5.50 5.17 1.07
N SER A 95 6.83 5.05 1.07
CA SER A 95 7.72 6.00 0.38
C SER A 95 7.83 5.67 -1.12
N ILE A 96 7.75 6.71 -1.94
CA ILE A 96 7.90 6.69 -3.39
C ILE A 96 9.00 7.67 -3.79
N LYS A 97 9.87 7.25 -4.72
CA LYS A 97 10.85 8.09 -5.40
C LYS A 97 10.75 7.95 -6.91
#